data_AF-C5ECU0-F1
#
_entry.id   AF-C5ECU0-F1
#
_cell.length_a   1.000
_cell.length_b   1.000
_cell.length_c   1.000
_cell.angle_alpha   90.00
_cell.angle_beta   90.00
_cell.angle_gamma   90.00
#
_symmetry.space_group_name_H-M   'P 1'
#
loop_
_entity.id
_entity.type
_entity.pdbx_description
1 polymer ?
#
loop_
_entity_poly.entity_id
_entity_poly.type
_entity_poly.pdbx_seq_one_letter_code
_entity_poly.pdbx_strand_id
1 'polypeptide(L)'
;MKYNSTARSRSSRPDIRKSFRSVSKKTSAAPKTPGPAGGQVTRREKSAVVRLLAGRGHRLDQLLRIAGLARSTYFYHLSHPERVTRADLEPLVGEIWGRTPNGCGHRQVRMCLVHEFGQRVSAKSVLRVMRRMGLRCAIRSRNPWKRYDSYRGETGDHVHNLLKRDFGAARPFSKLGTDVTEFKVAGGKAYLAPVYDMASKEIVAWDVSRSPDLGQQKRLLAMLAERLPAGAEPILHSD
;
A
#
# COMPACT_ATOMS: atom_id res chain seq x y z
N MET A 1 -42.22 49.47 -8.83
CA MET A 1 -41.52 50.70 -8.41
C MET A 1 -40.05 50.53 -8.78
N LYS A 2 -39.60 50.90 -9.98
CA LYS A 2 -39.08 52.23 -10.39
C LYS A 2 -38.23 52.90 -9.30
N TYR A 3 -36.91 52.98 -9.49
CA TYR A 3 -36.19 54.23 -9.79
C TYR A 3 -34.76 53.96 -10.31
N ASN A 4 -34.39 54.74 -11.32
CA ASN A 4 -33.14 54.81 -12.07
C ASN A 4 -32.46 56.15 -11.75
N SER A 5 -31.12 56.24 -11.74
CA SER A 5 -30.32 57.44 -12.10
C SER A 5 -28.86 56.96 -12.33
N THR A 6 -28.17 56.97 -13.46
CA THR A 6 -27.92 57.93 -14.57
C THR A 6 -26.94 59.07 -14.26
N ALA A 7 -25.68 58.93 -14.72
CA ALA A 7 -24.77 59.94 -15.33
C ALA A 7 -23.35 59.32 -15.45
N ARG A 8 -22.79 58.92 -16.61
CA ARG A 8 -22.07 59.69 -17.68
C ARG A 8 -21.26 60.89 -17.17
N SER A 9 -20.07 61.28 -17.66
CA SER A 9 -18.97 60.76 -18.49
C SER A 9 -18.02 61.97 -18.71
N ARG A 10 -16.68 61.81 -18.76
CA ARG A 10 -15.68 62.69 -19.44
C ARG A 10 -14.30 62.04 -19.21
N SER A 11 -13.66 61.33 -20.15
CA SER A 11 -12.98 61.72 -21.40
C SER A 11 -11.73 62.62 -21.23
N SER A 12 -10.54 62.00 -21.33
CA SER A 12 -9.31 62.62 -21.84
C SER A 12 -8.39 61.54 -22.44
N ARG A 13 -8.25 61.59 -23.77
CA ARG A 13 -7.30 60.83 -24.64
C ARG A 13 -5.89 61.47 -24.56
N PRO A 14 -4.88 61.00 -25.32
CA PRO A 14 -4.35 59.63 -25.54
C PRO A 14 -2.81 59.60 -25.33
N ASP A 15 -2.16 58.42 -25.41
CA ASP A 15 -0.83 58.39 -26.04
C ASP A 15 -0.62 57.12 -26.87
N ILE A 16 -0.23 57.37 -28.12
CA ILE A 16 -0.03 56.46 -29.23
C ILE A 16 1.47 56.48 -29.49
N ARG A 17 2.20 55.46 -29.03
CA ARG A 17 3.49 55.00 -29.59
C ARG A 17 4.05 53.86 -28.75
N LYS A 18 3.79 52.63 -29.17
CA LYS A 18 4.80 51.57 -29.40
C LYS A 18 4.11 50.31 -29.92
N SER A 19 3.82 50.38 -31.22
CA SER A 19 3.77 49.24 -32.12
C SER A 19 5.12 48.50 -32.12
N PHE A 20 5.13 47.17 -32.02
CA PHE A 20 5.57 46.24 -33.07
C PHE A 20 5.89 44.83 -32.52
N ARG A 21 5.35 43.82 -33.23
CA ARG A 21 5.79 42.41 -33.31
C ARG A 21 5.59 41.53 -32.06
N SER A 22 5.14 40.28 -32.18
CA SER A 22 4.85 39.45 -33.34
C SER A 22 4.07 38.21 -32.90
N VAL A 23 3.10 37.84 -33.73
CA VAL A 23 2.48 36.52 -33.81
C VAL A 23 3.54 35.42 -33.74
N SER A 24 3.40 34.48 -32.80
CA SER A 24 3.94 33.13 -32.98
C SER A 24 2.95 32.08 -32.47
N LYS A 25 2.30 31.50 -33.48
CA LYS A 25 1.56 30.24 -33.58
C LYS A 25 1.50 29.36 -32.32
N LYS A 26 0.26 29.14 -31.86
CA LYS A 26 -0.16 27.91 -31.18
C LYS A 26 0.16 26.71 -32.07
N THR A 27 1.10 25.87 -31.66
CA THR A 27 1.17 24.47 -32.08
C THR A 27 0.70 23.59 -30.93
N SER A 28 -0.34 22.83 -31.23
CA SER A 28 -1.01 21.77 -30.49
C SER A 28 -0.12 20.89 -29.60
N ALA A 29 -0.61 20.57 -28.39
CA ALA A 29 -0.26 19.32 -27.71
C ALA A 29 -1.52 18.46 -27.61
N ALA A 30 -1.59 17.42 -28.44
CA ALA A 30 -2.63 16.40 -28.38
C ALA A 30 -2.57 15.64 -27.03
N PRO A 31 -3.71 15.14 -26.50
CA PRO A 31 -3.71 14.31 -25.31
C PRO A 31 -2.98 12.99 -25.62
N LYS A 32 -1.94 12.68 -24.85
CA LYS A 32 -1.17 11.44 -25.01
C LYS A 32 -2.02 10.24 -24.58
N THR A 33 -2.33 9.35 -25.52
CA THR A 33 -2.97 8.06 -25.28
C THR A 33 -2.10 7.20 -24.33
N PRO A 34 -2.64 6.62 -23.25
CA PRO A 34 -1.88 5.73 -22.39
C PRO A 34 -1.79 4.33 -23.02
N GLY A 35 -0.57 3.90 -23.37
CA GLY A 35 -0.24 2.51 -23.70
C GLY A 35 -0.07 1.63 -22.45
N PRO A 36 -0.07 0.29 -22.60
CA PRO A 36 -0.24 -0.64 -21.49
C PRO A 36 1.01 -0.79 -20.63
N ALA A 37 0.83 -0.72 -19.31
CA ALA A 37 1.59 -1.34 -18.21
C ALA A 37 3.13 -1.52 -18.31
N GLY A 38 3.86 -0.60 -18.98
CA GLY A 38 5.31 -0.43 -18.82
C GLY A 38 5.58 0.85 -18.04
N GLY A 39 6.24 0.76 -16.88
CA GLY A 39 6.61 1.96 -16.11
C GLY A 39 7.36 2.95 -17.00
N GLN A 40 6.88 4.19 -17.08
CA GLN A 40 7.56 5.23 -17.86
C GLN A 40 8.96 5.46 -17.27
N VAL A 41 9.99 5.16 -18.07
CA VAL A 41 11.39 5.40 -17.69
C VAL A 41 11.59 6.88 -17.45
N THR A 42 12.01 7.22 -16.23
CA THR A 42 12.23 8.60 -15.80
C THR A 42 13.40 9.22 -16.57
N ARG A 43 13.42 10.56 -16.69
CA ARG A 43 14.54 11.28 -17.33
C ARG A 43 15.88 10.99 -16.67
N ARG A 44 15.88 10.70 -15.36
CA ARG A 44 17.09 10.41 -14.58
C ARG A 44 17.62 9.01 -14.84
N GLU A 45 16.74 8.00 -14.92
CA GLU A 45 17.10 6.66 -15.37
C GLU A 45 17.68 6.68 -16.79
N LYS A 46 17.08 7.45 -17.71
CA LYS A 46 17.65 7.68 -19.04
C LYS A 46 19.05 8.29 -18.96
N SER A 47 19.28 9.29 -18.10
CA SER A 47 20.62 9.88 -17.91
C SER A 47 21.63 8.87 -17.37
N ALA A 48 21.22 7.99 -16.45
CA ALA A 48 22.09 6.94 -15.92
C ALA A 48 22.52 5.94 -17.01
N VAL A 49 21.58 5.50 -17.86
CA VAL A 49 21.87 4.63 -19.01
C VAL A 49 22.78 5.33 -20.02
N VAL A 50 22.50 6.59 -20.37
CA VAL A 50 23.34 7.38 -21.28
C VAL A 50 24.76 7.53 -20.72
N ARG A 51 24.92 7.79 -19.42
CA ARG A 51 26.23 7.89 -18.76
C ARG A 51 27.00 6.57 -18.86
N LEU A 52 26.33 5.44 -18.63
CA LEU A 52 26.94 4.11 -18.70
C LEU A 52 27.41 3.78 -20.13
N LEU A 53 26.58 4.08 -21.15
CA LEU A 53 26.93 3.85 -22.55
C LEU A 53 28.01 4.81 -23.06
N ALA A 54 27.97 6.08 -22.65
CA ALA A 54 29.02 7.04 -22.97
C ALA A 54 30.38 6.60 -22.40
N GLY A 55 30.39 6.01 -21.19
CA GLY A 55 31.59 5.42 -20.59
C GLY A 55 32.15 4.20 -21.34
N ARG A 56 31.37 3.57 -22.23
CA ARG A 56 31.80 2.48 -23.12
C ARG A 56 32.32 2.98 -24.47
N GLY A 57 32.48 4.29 -24.65
CA GLY A 57 33.01 4.90 -25.88
C GLY A 57 31.96 5.30 -26.93
N HIS A 58 30.66 5.14 -26.64
CA HIS A 58 29.61 5.59 -27.55
C HIS A 58 29.47 7.12 -27.55
N ARG A 59 29.15 7.70 -28.72
CA ARG A 59 29.03 9.16 -28.85
C ARG A 59 27.83 9.72 -28.09
N LEU A 60 28.08 10.69 -27.20
CA LEU A 60 27.07 11.27 -26.31
C LEU A 60 25.91 11.95 -27.06
N ASP A 61 26.19 12.64 -28.17
CA ASP A 61 25.17 13.31 -28.99
C ASP A 61 24.13 12.33 -29.56
N GLN A 62 24.61 11.19 -30.06
CA GLN A 62 23.75 10.12 -30.56
C GLN A 62 22.91 9.50 -29.44
N LEU A 63 23.53 9.23 -28.28
CA LEU A 63 22.84 8.67 -27.12
C LEU A 63 21.74 9.60 -26.58
N LEU A 64 22.01 10.90 -26.47
CA LEU A 64 21.04 11.90 -26.02
C LEU A 64 19.85 12.00 -27.00
N ARG A 65 20.13 11.95 -28.31
CA ARG A 65 19.10 11.95 -29.36
C ARG A 65 18.20 10.72 -29.26
N ILE A 66 18.79 9.53 -29.12
CA ILE A 66 18.05 8.26 -29.00
C ILE A 66 17.21 8.25 -27.71
N ALA A 67 17.76 8.71 -26.60
CA ALA A 67 17.05 8.75 -25.32
C ALA A 67 15.95 9.83 -25.27
N GLY A 68 15.94 10.78 -26.22
CA GLY A 68 15.07 11.96 -26.20
C GLY A 68 15.36 12.86 -24.98
N LEU A 69 16.64 13.03 -24.63
CA LEU A 69 17.08 13.75 -23.43
C LEU A 69 17.86 15.01 -23.83
N ALA A 70 17.47 16.17 -23.28
CA ALA A 70 18.22 17.41 -23.49
C ALA A 70 19.61 17.34 -22.84
N ARG A 71 20.61 17.91 -23.51
CA ARG A 71 22.01 17.95 -23.02
C ARG A 71 22.11 18.64 -21.65
N SER A 72 21.39 19.72 -21.44
CA SER A 72 21.31 20.42 -20.15
C SER A 72 20.78 19.53 -19.03
N THR A 73 19.75 18.72 -19.30
CA THR A 73 19.19 17.78 -18.33
C THR A 73 20.19 16.69 -17.94
N TYR A 74 20.96 16.18 -18.91
CA TYR A 74 22.02 15.19 -18.64
C TYR A 74 23.09 15.74 -17.68
N PHE A 75 23.64 16.92 -17.98
CA PHE A 75 24.66 17.54 -17.12
C PHE A 75 24.10 18.01 -15.77
N TYR A 76 22.83 18.42 -15.72
CA TYR A 76 22.14 18.70 -14.46
C TYR A 76 22.08 17.46 -13.56
N HIS A 77 21.68 16.29 -14.10
CA HIS A 77 21.68 15.05 -13.33
C HIS A 77 23.08 14.58 -12.94
N LEU A 78 24.10 14.87 -13.75
CA LEU A 78 25.49 14.53 -13.44
C LEU A 78 26.03 15.36 -12.26
N SER A 79 25.71 16.65 -12.23
CA SER A 79 26.11 17.58 -11.16
C SER A 79 25.27 17.47 -9.90
N HIS A 80 24.05 16.93 -9.98
CA HIS A 80 23.14 16.75 -8.87
C HIS A 80 22.82 15.25 -8.69
N PRO A 81 23.71 14.47 -8.04
CA PRO A 81 23.43 13.08 -7.73
C PRO A 81 22.20 12.93 -6.82
N GLU A 82 21.60 11.74 -6.80
CA GLU A 82 20.42 11.50 -5.96
C GLU A 82 20.82 11.49 -4.48
N ARG A 83 20.21 12.37 -3.69
CA ARG A 83 20.46 12.41 -2.26
C ARG A 83 19.88 11.16 -1.61
N VAL A 84 20.75 10.32 -1.06
CA VAL A 84 20.38 9.14 -0.29
C VAL A 84 19.65 9.61 0.97
N THR A 85 18.32 9.51 0.95
CA THR A 85 17.48 9.88 2.09
C THR A 85 17.42 8.71 3.07
N ARG A 86 17.63 8.99 4.36
CA ARG A 86 17.54 8.02 5.46
C ARG A 86 18.48 6.80 5.34
N ALA A 87 19.74 7.02 5.02
CA ALA A 87 20.76 5.97 5.03
C ALA A 87 20.94 5.34 6.43
N ASP A 88 20.64 6.11 7.49
CA ASP A 88 20.62 5.67 8.88
C ASP A 88 19.72 4.46 9.14
N LEU A 89 18.69 4.25 8.32
CA LEU A 89 17.74 3.15 8.50
C LEU A 89 18.16 1.85 7.84
N GLU A 90 19.15 1.84 6.95
CA GLU A 90 19.51 0.66 6.15
C GLU A 90 19.89 -0.56 7.00
N PRO A 91 20.71 -0.43 8.07
CA PRO A 91 21.05 -1.57 8.94
C PRO A 91 19.82 -2.18 9.62
N LEU A 92 18.96 -1.34 10.20
CA LEU A 92 17.74 -1.76 10.90
C LEU A 92 16.73 -2.39 9.94
N VAL A 93 16.56 -1.80 8.76
CA VAL A 93 15.68 -2.34 7.71
C VAL A 93 16.16 -3.72 7.26
N GLY A 94 17.47 -3.90 7.07
CA GLY A 94 18.07 -5.18 6.73
C GLY A 94 17.86 -6.24 7.81
N GLU A 95 18.11 -5.88 9.08
CA GLU A 95 17.87 -6.76 10.23
C GLU A 95 16.41 -7.22 10.29
N ILE A 96 15.46 -6.28 10.32
CA ILE A 96 14.03 -6.59 10.45
C ILE A 96 13.53 -7.42 9.27
N TRP A 97 13.98 -7.11 8.04
CA TRP A 97 13.61 -7.88 6.86
C TRP A 97 14.11 -9.33 6.95
N GLY A 98 15.33 -9.53 7.46
CA GLY A 98 15.96 -10.84 7.63
C GLY A 98 15.34 -11.73 8.71
N ARG A 99 14.51 -11.19 9.61
CA ARG A 99 13.82 -11.98 10.64
C ARG A 99 12.81 -13.00 10.09
N THR A 100 12.40 -12.84 8.84
CA THR A 100 11.46 -13.73 8.17
C THR A 100 12.08 -14.37 6.93
N PRO A 101 11.87 -15.67 6.68
CA PRO A 101 12.49 -16.37 5.54
C PRO A 101 12.19 -15.76 4.16
N ASN A 102 11.03 -15.12 4.00
CA ASN A 102 10.59 -14.54 2.72
C ASN A 102 10.75 -13.01 2.67
N GLY A 103 11.34 -12.43 3.72
CA GLY A 103 11.29 -11.00 3.96
C GLY A 103 9.92 -10.53 4.47
N CYS A 104 9.89 -9.37 5.11
CA CYS A 104 8.67 -8.72 5.54
C CYS A 104 8.37 -7.46 4.71
N GLY A 105 7.09 -7.10 4.63
CA GLY A 105 6.66 -5.93 3.85
C GLY A 105 7.04 -4.62 4.53
N HIS A 106 7.18 -3.53 3.75
CA HIS A 106 7.56 -2.21 4.27
C HIS A 106 6.67 -1.66 5.41
N ARG A 107 5.41 -2.11 5.51
CA ARG A 107 4.52 -1.76 6.62
C ARG A 107 4.92 -2.45 7.92
N GLN A 108 5.27 -3.73 7.86
CA GLN A 108 5.78 -4.49 9.00
C GLN A 108 7.14 -3.98 9.42
N VAL A 109 8.04 -3.73 8.46
CA VAL A 109 9.34 -3.10 8.75
C VAL A 109 9.16 -1.76 9.47
N ARG A 110 8.23 -0.91 8.99
CA ARG A 110 7.91 0.34 9.69
C ARG A 110 7.41 0.09 11.12
N MET A 111 6.54 -0.89 11.33
CA MET A 111 5.98 -1.18 12.64
C MET A 111 7.09 -1.54 13.63
N CYS A 112 8.00 -2.45 13.27
CA CYS A 112 9.16 -2.79 14.09
C CYS A 112 10.06 -1.56 14.32
N LEU A 113 10.36 -0.77 13.28
CA LEU A 113 11.15 0.46 13.42
C LEU A 113 10.55 1.43 14.44
N VAL A 114 9.23 1.61 14.45
CA VAL A 114 8.54 2.52 15.37
C VAL A 114 8.50 1.95 16.78
N HIS A 115 8.09 0.69 16.94
CA HIS A 115 7.76 0.12 18.26
C HIS A 115 8.94 -0.53 18.98
N GLU A 116 9.92 -1.05 18.26
CA GLU A 116 11.10 -1.69 18.85
C GLU A 116 12.30 -0.75 18.90
N PHE A 117 12.46 0.10 17.87
CA PHE A 117 13.63 0.97 17.71
C PHE A 117 13.33 2.46 17.90
N GLY A 118 12.10 2.83 18.28
CA GLY A 118 11.70 4.21 18.58
C GLY A 118 11.76 5.17 17.38
N GLN A 119 11.84 4.66 16.15
CA GLN A 119 12.09 5.48 14.96
C GLN A 119 10.81 6.16 14.46
N ARG A 120 10.84 7.49 14.30
CA ARG A 120 9.74 8.25 13.67
C ARG A 120 9.91 8.27 12.16
N VAL A 121 9.26 7.32 11.47
CA VAL A 121 9.40 7.15 10.01
C VAL A 121 8.05 6.96 9.31
N SER A 122 7.93 7.48 8.08
CA SER A 122 6.78 7.21 7.22
C SER A 122 6.94 5.87 6.49
N ALA A 123 5.83 5.22 6.16
CA ALA A 123 5.85 3.95 5.40
C ALA A 123 6.46 4.13 4.00
N LYS A 124 6.23 5.29 3.36
CA LYS A 124 6.84 5.62 2.06
C LYS A 124 8.35 5.82 2.14
N SER A 125 8.86 6.30 3.28
CA SER A 125 10.31 6.41 3.51
C SER A 125 10.95 5.03 3.61
N VAL A 126 10.37 4.12 4.41
CA VAL A 126 10.82 2.73 4.53
C VAL A 126 10.77 2.02 3.18
N LEU A 127 9.68 2.18 2.41
CA LEU A 127 9.57 1.61 1.08
C LEU A 127 10.68 2.09 0.13
N ARG A 128 11.08 3.38 0.21
CA ARG A 128 12.20 3.91 -0.59
C ARG A 128 13.53 3.29 -0.19
N VAL A 129 13.78 3.14 1.11
CA VAL A 129 15.00 2.50 1.64
C VAL A 129 15.06 1.05 1.17
N MET A 130 13.99 0.27 1.36
CA MET A 130 13.91 -1.12 0.89
C MET A 130 14.14 -1.25 -0.61
N ARG A 131 13.52 -0.38 -1.43
CA ARG A 131 13.72 -0.39 -2.89
C ARG A 131 15.18 -0.11 -3.28
N ARG A 132 15.85 0.82 -2.58
CA ARG A 132 17.26 1.12 -2.80
C ARG A 132 18.15 -0.08 -2.46
N MET A 133 17.84 -0.77 -1.37
CA MET A 133 18.53 -1.99 -0.93
C MET A 133 18.16 -3.23 -1.76
N GLY A 134 17.23 -3.12 -2.72
CA GLY A 134 16.75 -4.26 -3.50
C GLY A 134 15.86 -5.24 -2.71
N LEU A 135 15.47 -4.90 -1.47
CA LEU A 135 14.68 -5.76 -0.60
C LEU A 135 13.24 -5.84 -1.08
N ARG A 136 12.76 -7.05 -1.34
CA ARG A 136 11.39 -7.34 -1.77
C ARG A 136 10.81 -8.46 -0.91
N CYS A 137 9.58 -8.26 -0.44
CA CYS A 137 8.83 -9.34 0.18
C CYS A 137 8.32 -10.26 -0.93
N ALA A 138 8.78 -11.52 -0.94
CA ALA A 138 8.27 -12.48 -1.89
C ALA A 138 6.84 -12.89 -1.48
N ILE A 139 5.90 -12.89 -2.44
CA ILE A 139 4.59 -13.51 -2.21
C ILE A 139 4.84 -15.01 -2.14
N ARG A 140 4.39 -15.65 -1.05
CA ARG A 140 4.52 -17.09 -0.88
C ARG A 140 3.72 -17.77 -2.01
N SER A 141 4.41 -18.47 -2.91
CA SER A 141 3.75 -19.32 -3.89
C SER A 141 2.94 -20.40 -3.15
N ARG A 142 1.80 -20.80 -3.72
CA ARG A 142 0.98 -21.89 -3.17
C ARG A 142 1.87 -23.12 -3.04
N ASN A 143 2.00 -23.67 -1.83
CA ASN A 143 2.81 -24.87 -1.63
C ASN A 143 2.20 -26.03 -2.44
N PRO A 144 2.89 -26.55 -3.48
CA PRO A 144 2.36 -27.64 -4.30
C PRO A 144 2.14 -28.93 -3.50
N TRP A 145 2.85 -29.07 -2.38
CA TRP A 145 2.88 -30.25 -1.51
C TRP A 145 1.93 -30.13 -0.32
N LYS A 146 0.99 -29.19 -0.34
CA LYS A 146 -0.05 -29.10 0.70
C LYS A 146 -0.91 -30.38 0.61
N ARG A 147 -0.57 -31.38 1.43
CA ARG A 147 -1.17 -32.72 1.44
C ARG A 147 -2.63 -32.76 1.89
N TYR A 148 -3.16 -31.65 2.41
CA TYR A 148 -4.49 -31.59 2.99
C TYR A 148 -5.27 -30.40 2.47
N ASP A 149 -6.39 -30.71 1.83
CA ASP A 149 -7.48 -29.81 1.50
C ASP A 149 -8.73 -30.37 2.17
N SER A 150 -9.26 -29.67 3.19
CA SER A 150 -10.50 -30.04 3.87
C SER A 150 -11.73 -29.77 3.01
N TYR A 151 -11.58 -28.97 1.95
CA TYR A 151 -12.64 -28.66 1.02
C TYR A 151 -12.89 -29.86 0.10
N ARG A 152 -13.91 -30.66 0.43
CA ARG A 152 -14.31 -31.84 -0.37
C ARG A 152 -15.28 -31.51 -1.51
N GLY A 153 -15.42 -30.23 -1.87
CA GLY A 153 -16.45 -29.75 -2.80
C GLY A 153 -17.78 -29.46 -2.10
N GLU A 154 -18.75 -28.96 -2.86
CA GLU A 154 -20.11 -28.65 -2.38
C GLU A 154 -20.84 -29.95 -2.00
N THR A 155 -20.70 -30.38 -0.74
CA THR A 155 -21.42 -31.56 -0.23
C THR A 155 -22.19 -31.17 1.01
N GLY A 156 -23.51 -30.95 0.86
CA GLY A 156 -24.45 -30.68 1.95
C GLY A 156 -25.43 -29.54 1.65
N ASP A 157 -26.58 -29.55 2.32
CA ASP A 157 -27.48 -28.39 2.39
C ASP A 157 -26.71 -27.23 3.02
N HIS A 158 -26.44 -26.20 2.22
CA HIS A 158 -25.70 -25.04 2.68
C HIS A 158 -26.55 -24.26 3.69
N VAL A 159 -26.02 -24.06 4.90
CA VAL A 159 -26.52 -22.98 5.75
C VAL A 159 -26.28 -21.68 4.99
N HIS A 160 -27.35 -20.92 4.72
CA HIS A 160 -27.24 -19.68 3.97
C HIS A 160 -26.22 -18.75 4.64
N ASN A 161 -25.20 -18.32 3.88
CA ASN A 161 -24.25 -17.33 4.36
C ASN A 161 -24.98 -16.00 4.58
N LEU A 162 -25.41 -15.75 5.82
CA LEU A 162 -26.16 -14.56 6.22
C LEU A 162 -25.33 -13.28 6.07
N LEU A 163 -24.00 -13.36 6.15
CA LEU A 163 -23.12 -12.21 6.03
C LEU A 163 -22.94 -11.77 4.57
N LYS A 164 -22.90 -12.69 3.60
CA LYS A 164 -22.62 -12.37 2.18
C LYS A 164 -21.40 -11.45 1.98
N ARG A 165 -20.35 -11.62 2.80
CA ARG A 165 -19.15 -10.76 2.88
C ARG A 165 -19.40 -9.30 3.32
N ASP A 166 -20.57 -8.99 3.85
CA ASP A 166 -20.85 -7.75 4.57
C ASP A 166 -20.42 -7.87 6.04
N PHE A 167 -19.19 -7.43 6.30
CA PHE A 167 -18.60 -7.36 7.64
C PHE A 167 -18.87 -6.02 8.35
N GLY A 168 -19.74 -5.17 7.79
CA GLY A 168 -20.16 -3.92 8.43
C GLY A 168 -21.14 -4.18 9.57
N ALA A 169 -20.88 -3.64 10.75
CA ALA A 169 -21.73 -3.78 11.92
C ALA A 169 -21.86 -2.43 12.63
N ALA A 170 -23.10 -1.98 12.85
CA ALA A 170 -23.39 -0.68 13.47
C ALA A 170 -23.36 -0.72 15.01
N ARG A 171 -23.53 -1.92 15.60
CA ARG A 171 -23.59 -2.12 17.06
C ARG A 171 -22.70 -3.30 17.47
N PRO A 172 -22.02 -3.22 18.64
CA PRO A 172 -21.32 -4.36 19.24
C PRO A 172 -22.22 -5.60 19.35
N PHE A 173 -21.61 -6.78 19.32
CA PHE A 173 -22.30 -8.07 19.44
C PHE A 173 -23.44 -8.31 18.41
N SER A 174 -23.36 -7.69 17.23
CA SER A 174 -24.31 -7.95 16.14
C SER A 174 -23.77 -8.95 15.11
N LYS A 175 -22.48 -8.85 14.79
CA LYS A 175 -21.78 -9.75 13.88
C LYS A 175 -20.45 -10.15 14.50
N LEU A 176 -20.30 -11.44 14.74
CA LEU A 176 -19.12 -12.04 15.35
C LEU A 176 -18.44 -12.98 14.35
N GLY A 177 -17.13 -12.94 14.29
CA GLY A 177 -16.31 -13.88 13.51
C GLY A 177 -15.47 -14.75 14.43
N THR A 178 -15.30 -16.02 14.09
CA THR A 178 -14.38 -16.92 14.77
C THR A 178 -13.54 -17.68 13.75
N ASP A 179 -12.31 -18.02 14.12
CA ASP A 179 -11.40 -18.85 13.34
C ASP A 179 -10.48 -19.64 14.29
N VAL A 180 -9.79 -20.67 13.82
CA VAL A 180 -8.78 -21.40 14.59
C VAL A 180 -7.41 -21.25 13.91
N THR A 181 -6.51 -20.48 14.55
CA THR A 181 -5.17 -20.23 14.03
C THR A 181 -4.12 -21.12 14.72
N GLU A 182 -3.35 -21.89 13.94
CA GLU A 182 -2.20 -22.68 14.41
C GLU A 182 -0.94 -21.81 14.53
N PHE A 183 -0.32 -21.83 15.71
CA PHE A 183 0.99 -21.27 16.01
C PHE A 183 1.99 -22.39 16.31
N LYS A 184 3.20 -22.28 15.76
CA LYS A 184 4.32 -23.15 16.11
C LYS A 184 5.17 -22.48 17.18
N VAL A 185 5.19 -23.02 18.39
CA VAL A 185 5.83 -22.42 19.57
C VAL A 185 6.56 -23.50 20.36
N ALA A 186 7.81 -23.23 20.76
CA ALA A 186 8.62 -24.10 21.64
C ALA A 186 8.65 -25.59 21.24
N GLY A 187 8.77 -25.88 19.94
CA GLY A 187 8.80 -27.26 19.42
C GLY A 187 7.43 -27.96 19.36
N GLY A 188 6.36 -27.30 19.78
CA GLY A 188 4.99 -27.78 19.71
C GLY A 188 4.06 -26.91 18.87
N LYS A 189 2.78 -27.26 18.89
CA LYS A 189 1.69 -26.51 18.27
C LYS A 189 0.75 -25.94 19.32
N ALA A 190 0.33 -24.71 19.14
CA ALA A 190 -0.72 -24.06 19.90
C ALA A 190 -1.80 -23.57 18.93
N TYR A 191 -3.07 -23.72 19.28
CA TYR A 191 -4.20 -23.32 18.47
C TYR A 191 -4.96 -22.24 19.23
N LEU A 192 -5.05 -21.03 18.67
CA LEU A 192 -5.85 -19.94 19.22
C LEU A 192 -7.19 -19.92 18.49
N ALA A 193 -8.27 -19.90 19.25
CA ALA A 193 -9.62 -19.70 18.74
C ALA A 193 -10.18 -18.40 19.33
N PRO A 194 -10.17 -17.26 18.59
CA PRO A 194 -10.74 -16.01 19.06
C PRO A 194 -12.13 -15.75 18.47
N VAL A 195 -12.99 -15.08 19.24
CA VAL A 195 -14.22 -14.46 18.75
C VAL A 195 -13.99 -12.96 18.60
N TYR A 196 -14.05 -12.51 17.35
CA TYR A 196 -13.87 -11.12 16.94
C TYR A 196 -15.21 -10.42 16.73
N ASP A 197 -15.42 -9.28 17.38
CA ASP A 197 -16.58 -8.42 17.13
C ASP A 197 -16.30 -7.44 15.99
N MET A 198 -17.10 -7.53 14.94
CA MET A 198 -16.93 -6.73 13.74
C MET A 198 -17.28 -5.24 13.94
N ALA A 199 -18.05 -4.88 14.96
CA ALA A 199 -18.36 -3.47 15.25
C ALA A 199 -17.26 -2.82 16.09
N SER A 200 -16.95 -3.40 17.26
CA SER A 200 -15.95 -2.85 18.18
C SER A 200 -14.51 -3.04 17.70
N LYS A 201 -14.27 -4.02 16.82
CA LYS A 201 -12.95 -4.46 16.37
C LYS A 201 -12.12 -5.11 17.48
N GLU A 202 -12.77 -5.64 18.50
CA GLU A 202 -12.14 -6.28 19.67
C GLU A 202 -12.31 -7.80 19.66
N ILE A 203 -11.46 -8.48 20.41
CA ILE A 203 -11.58 -9.92 20.68
C ILE A 203 -12.41 -10.08 21.96
N VAL A 204 -13.66 -10.50 21.80
CA VAL A 204 -14.64 -10.57 22.90
C VAL A 204 -14.55 -11.88 23.68
N ALA A 205 -14.06 -12.97 23.09
CA ALA A 205 -13.76 -14.23 23.76
C ALA A 205 -12.58 -14.92 23.07
N TRP A 206 -11.84 -15.79 23.77
CA TRP A 206 -10.73 -16.55 23.19
C TRP A 206 -10.43 -17.80 24.01
N ASP A 207 -9.88 -18.83 23.36
CA ASP A 207 -9.29 -19.99 24.04
C ASP A 207 -8.02 -20.44 23.31
N VAL A 208 -7.05 -20.98 24.07
CA VAL A 208 -5.80 -21.53 23.53
C VAL A 208 -5.66 -22.98 23.94
N SER A 209 -5.44 -23.85 22.96
CA SER A 209 -5.28 -25.30 23.18
C SER A 209 -4.03 -25.84 22.49
N ARG A 210 -3.56 -27.02 22.90
CA ARG A 210 -2.52 -27.78 22.18
C ARG A 210 -3.10 -28.61 21.03
N SER A 211 -4.42 -28.72 20.95
CA SER A 211 -5.17 -29.45 19.92
C SER A 211 -6.42 -28.65 19.49
N PRO A 212 -6.77 -28.62 18.19
CA PRO A 212 -7.97 -27.97 17.70
C PRO A 212 -9.14 -28.95 17.79
N ASP A 213 -9.69 -29.10 18.99
CA ASP A 213 -10.75 -30.06 19.28
C ASP A 213 -12.08 -29.38 19.66
N LEU A 214 -13.15 -30.17 19.73
CA LEU A 214 -14.47 -29.70 20.13
C LEU A 214 -14.46 -29.16 21.58
N GLY A 215 -13.55 -29.63 22.43
CA GLY A 215 -13.40 -29.14 23.80
C GLY A 215 -12.99 -27.67 23.82
N GLN A 216 -12.05 -27.27 22.95
CA GLN A 216 -11.69 -25.86 22.75
C GLN A 216 -12.91 -25.01 22.35
N GLN A 217 -13.70 -25.48 21.38
CA GLN A 217 -14.87 -24.73 20.90
C GLN A 217 -15.94 -24.57 21.99
N LYS A 218 -16.17 -25.61 22.80
CA LYS A 218 -17.10 -25.53 23.94
C LYS A 218 -16.66 -24.50 24.97
N ARG A 219 -15.37 -24.46 25.32
CA ARG A 219 -14.82 -23.46 26.25
C ARG A 219 -14.93 -22.04 25.69
N LEU A 220 -14.62 -21.87 24.40
CA LEU A 220 -14.75 -20.59 23.71
C LEU A 220 -16.18 -20.06 23.75
N LEU A 221 -17.15 -20.91 23.39
CA LEU A 221 -18.56 -20.54 23.37
C LEU A 221 -19.11 -20.29 24.77
N ALA A 222 -18.67 -21.04 25.79
CA ALA A 222 -19.01 -20.77 27.18
C ALA A 222 -18.51 -19.39 27.63
N MET A 223 -17.24 -19.06 27.34
CA MET A 223 -16.69 -17.74 27.62
C MET A 223 -17.44 -16.62 26.88
N LEU A 224 -17.84 -16.86 25.63
CA LEU A 224 -18.64 -15.90 24.87
C LEU A 224 -20.02 -15.70 25.50
N ALA A 225 -20.69 -16.77 25.92
CA ALA A 225 -22.01 -16.73 26.54
C ALA A 225 -22.03 -15.87 27.81
N GLU A 226 -20.99 -15.96 28.65
CA GLU A 226 -20.85 -15.14 29.86
C GLU A 226 -20.68 -13.64 29.56
N ARG A 227 -20.16 -13.30 28.37
CA ARG A 227 -19.86 -11.91 27.97
C ARG A 227 -20.93 -11.29 27.08
N LEU A 228 -21.90 -12.08 26.63
CA LEU A 228 -22.98 -11.59 25.79
C LEU A 228 -23.90 -10.68 26.61
N PRO A 229 -24.15 -9.43 26.16
CA PRO A 229 -25.15 -8.57 26.79
C PRO A 229 -26.53 -9.23 26.76
N ALA A 230 -27.35 -8.97 27.79
CA ALA A 230 -28.72 -9.46 27.83
C ALA A 230 -29.50 -8.99 26.59
N GLY A 231 -30.16 -9.95 25.91
CA GLY A 231 -30.91 -9.69 24.68
C GLY A 231 -30.06 -9.53 23.41
N ALA A 232 -28.75 -9.80 23.47
CA ALA A 232 -27.91 -9.83 22.27
C ALA A 232 -28.13 -11.12 21.46
N GLU A 233 -28.42 -10.97 20.17
CA GLU A 233 -28.58 -12.07 19.21
C GLU A 233 -27.57 -11.92 18.06
N PRO A 234 -26.27 -12.18 18.31
CA PRO A 234 -25.24 -12.03 17.29
C PRO A 234 -25.39 -13.08 16.19
N ILE A 235 -25.08 -12.68 14.95
CA ILE A 235 -24.71 -13.63 13.90
C ILE A 235 -23.25 -14.04 14.15
N LEU A 236 -23.02 -15.29 14.55
CA LEU A 236 -21.69 -15.87 14.67
C LEU A 236 -21.31 -16.59 13.36
N HIS A 237 -20.14 -16.28 12.82
CA HIS A 237 -19.65 -16.84 11.56
C HIS A 237 -18.27 -17.46 11.73
N SER A 238 -18.10 -18.65 11.16
CA SER A 238 -16.83 -19.34 10.91
C SER A 238 -16.73 -19.66 9.42
N ASP A 239 -15.52 -19.66 8.88
CA ASP A 239 -15.16 -20.32 7.62
C ASP A 239 -15.22 -21.85 7.81
#